data_AF-A0AAV3XSN0-F1
#
_entry.id   AF-A0AAV3XSN0-F1
#
_cell.length_a   1.000
_cell.length_b   1.000
_cell.length_c   1.000
_cell.angle_alpha   90.00
_cell.angle_beta   90.00
_cell.angle_gamma   90.00
#
_symmetry.space_group_name_H-M   'P 1'
#
loop_
_entity.id
_entity.type
_entity.pdbx_description
1 polymer ?
#
loop_
_entity_poly.entity_id
_entity_poly.type
_entity_poly.pdbx_seq_one_letter_code
_entity_poly.pdbx_strand_id
1 'polypeptide(L)'
;MKAPFLTGLTTATALTVILATSGIANAGTLIRTASYIPTGDETDVPPSYAINNYGRTAITDSPLSIEKFNPILGILKSVKIGFTGQIAGDGQLINRDAGAPKTITGAFSGNVTLKLPDSTPLFDKNPGQALIFPNVPRNQPVIFEGLTAGDSGENTYTDSAFLAQFIGVGNLNFLFSAQGTSQFTGPSNLTTIIDTYAKSSVTVTYEYDTPDQPPTKVPEPAVTLGLGLVAGLGLLSQKKKILKKI
;
A
#
# COMPACT_ATOMS: atom_id res chain seq x y z
N MET A 1 -28.00 -30.52 -1.18
CA MET A 1 -27.21 -29.57 -1.98
C MET A 1 -27.36 -28.20 -1.32
N LYS A 2 -26.29 -27.69 -0.68
CA LYS A 2 -26.26 -26.38 -0.02
C LYS A 2 -25.26 -25.51 -0.79
N ALA A 3 -25.71 -24.38 -1.30
CA ALA A 3 -24.84 -23.39 -1.94
C ALA A 3 -24.06 -22.61 -0.86
N PRO A 4 -22.77 -22.29 -1.06
CA PRO A 4 -22.09 -21.32 -0.21
C PRO A 4 -22.27 -19.90 -0.77
N PHE A 5 -22.59 -19.02 0.16
CA PHE A 5 -22.78 -17.58 0.01
C PHE A 5 -21.50 -16.87 -0.45
N LEU A 6 -21.63 -15.98 -1.43
CA LEU A 6 -20.66 -14.93 -1.74
C LEU A 6 -20.94 -13.72 -0.84
N THR A 7 -20.10 -13.44 0.15
CA THR A 7 -20.11 -12.14 0.85
C THR A 7 -18.71 -11.78 1.33
N GLY A 8 -18.17 -10.69 0.78
CA GLY A 8 -16.94 -10.06 1.24
C GLY A 8 -16.64 -8.83 0.40
N LEU A 9 -17.40 -7.75 0.59
CA LEU A 9 -17.09 -6.46 -0.03
C LEU A 9 -15.97 -5.81 0.80
N THR A 10 -14.73 -5.92 0.33
CA THR A 10 -13.57 -5.27 0.95
C THR A 10 -13.60 -3.77 0.67
N THR A 11 -13.75 -2.94 1.69
CA THR A 11 -13.67 -1.49 1.57
C THR A 11 -12.20 -1.07 1.48
N ALA A 12 -11.73 -0.71 0.29
CA ALA A 12 -10.40 -0.15 0.08
C ALA A 12 -10.41 1.35 0.44
N THR A 13 -9.57 1.77 1.38
CA THR A 13 -9.36 3.18 1.69
C THR A 13 -8.22 3.70 0.81
N ALA A 14 -8.54 4.36 -0.31
CA ALA A 14 -7.54 4.95 -1.19
C ALA A 14 -7.24 6.40 -0.76
N LEU A 15 -6.02 6.67 -0.29
CA LEU A 15 -5.52 8.04 -0.17
C LEU A 15 -4.87 8.43 -1.50
N THR A 16 -5.51 9.34 -2.25
CA THR A 16 -4.94 9.86 -3.50
C THR A 16 -4.18 11.14 -3.21
N VAL A 17 -2.88 11.14 -3.44
CA VAL A 17 -2.02 12.34 -3.42
C VAL A 17 -1.55 12.57 -4.86
N ILE A 18 -1.84 13.75 -5.42
CA ILE A 18 -1.40 14.18 -6.75
C ILE A 18 -0.33 15.27 -6.53
N LEU A 19 0.91 15.01 -6.96
CA LEU A 19 1.94 16.04 -7.09
C LEU A 19 2.18 16.29 -8.59
N ALA A 20 2.06 17.54 -9.04
CA ALA A 20 2.46 17.97 -10.37
C ALA A 20 3.63 18.95 -10.23
N THR A 21 4.78 18.64 -10.84
CA THR A 21 5.94 19.54 -10.88
C THR A 21 6.00 20.22 -12.24
N SER A 22 5.92 21.56 -12.27
CA SER A 22 5.95 22.34 -13.51
C SER A 22 7.36 22.40 -14.11
N GLY A 23 7.59 21.75 -15.25
CA GLY A 23 8.81 21.92 -16.04
C GLY A 23 8.91 20.96 -17.23
N ILE A 24 8.36 21.34 -18.39
CA ILE A 24 8.59 20.81 -19.78
C ILE A 24 8.65 19.28 -20.00
N ALA A 25 8.27 18.48 -19.02
CA ALA A 25 7.80 17.10 -19.11
C ALA A 25 6.84 16.93 -17.93
N ASN A 26 5.53 17.02 -18.18
CA ASN A 26 4.56 16.92 -17.10
C ASN A 26 4.40 15.44 -16.69
N ALA A 27 5.32 14.94 -15.87
CA ALA A 27 5.21 13.64 -15.23
C ALA A 27 4.33 13.75 -13.96
N GLY A 28 3.41 12.80 -13.81
CA GLY A 28 2.55 12.64 -12.64
C GLY A 28 2.88 11.36 -11.89
N THR A 29 2.57 11.34 -10.60
CA THR A 29 2.67 10.16 -9.74
C THR A 29 1.33 9.86 -9.08
N LEU A 30 0.93 8.59 -9.05
CA LEU A 30 -0.27 8.11 -8.38
C LEU A 30 0.09 6.91 -7.49
N ILE A 31 -0.22 6.99 -6.21
CA ILE A 31 0.05 5.92 -5.24
C ILE A 31 -1.25 5.23 -4.83
N ARG A 32 -1.20 3.90 -4.75
CA ARG A 32 -2.27 3.03 -4.25
C ARG A 32 -1.70 2.06 -3.23
N THR A 33 -2.44 1.78 -2.17
CA THR A 33 -2.03 0.82 -1.14
C THR A 33 -3.20 -0.09 -0.82
N ALA A 34 -2.90 -1.36 -0.60
CA ALA A 34 -3.84 -2.33 -0.05
C ALA A 34 -3.15 -3.13 1.06
N SER A 35 -3.90 -3.49 2.08
CA SER A 35 -3.42 -4.32 3.18
C SER A 35 -4.27 -5.56 3.28
N TYR A 36 -3.66 -6.65 3.72
CA TYR A 36 -4.38 -7.87 4.03
C TYR A 36 -5.38 -7.60 5.15
N ILE A 37 -6.58 -8.16 4.99
CA ILE A 37 -7.65 -8.13 5.97
C ILE A 37 -8.06 -9.59 6.18
N PRO A 38 -7.87 -10.17 7.38
CA PRO A 38 -8.24 -11.54 7.66
C PRO A 38 -9.73 -11.80 7.44
N THR A 39 -10.06 -12.96 6.90
CA THR A 39 -11.46 -13.38 6.72
C THR A 39 -11.68 -14.83 7.13
N GLY A 40 -12.91 -15.19 7.47
CA GLY A 40 -13.25 -16.57 7.86
C GLY A 40 -12.43 -17.06 9.06
N ASP A 41 -11.89 -18.27 8.97
CA ASP A 41 -11.16 -18.93 10.05
C ASP A 41 -9.84 -18.21 10.42
N GLU A 42 -9.32 -17.35 9.54
CA GLU A 42 -8.12 -16.55 9.79
C GLU A 42 -8.35 -15.46 10.86
N THR A 43 -9.61 -15.16 11.16
CA THR A 43 -10.00 -14.11 12.13
C THR A 43 -9.92 -14.55 13.59
N ASP A 44 -9.76 -15.85 13.86
CA ASP A 44 -9.56 -16.38 15.21
C ASP A 44 -8.13 -16.11 15.69
N VAL A 45 -7.86 -14.85 16.04
CA VAL A 45 -6.58 -14.38 16.56
C VAL A 45 -6.77 -13.58 17.86
N PRO A 46 -5.75 -13.53 18.74
CA PRO A 46 -5.80 -12.68 19.92
C PRO A 46 -6.02 -11.20 19.57
N PRO A 47 -6.65 -10.40 20.45
CA PRO A 47 -6.94 -8.99 20.19
C PRO A 47 -5.72 -8.14 19.81
N SER A 48 -4.54 -8.45 20.37
CA SER A 48 -3.26 -7.80 20.04
C SER A 48 -2.87 -7.91 18.56
N TYR A 49 -3.30 -9.00 17.90
CA TYR A 49 -3.06 -9.28 16.50
C TYR A 49 -4.19 -8.74 15.62
N ALA A 50 -5.45 -8.91 16.05
CA ALA A 50 -6.62 -8.45 15.31
C ALA A 50 -6.58 -6.95 14.99
N ILE A 51 -6.22 -6.10 15.98
CA ILE A 51 -6.14 -4.64 15.79
C ILE A 51 -5.08 -4.20 14.76
N ASN A 52 -4.15 -5.10 14.44
CA ASN A 52 -3.02 -4.87 13.55
C ASN A 52 -3.18 -5.58 12.19
N ASN A 53 -4.38 -6.08 11.89
CA ASN A 53 -4.72 -6.86 10.68
C ASN A 53 -3.91 -8.15 10.49
N TYR A 54 -3.47 -8.76 11.59
CA TYR A 54 -2.93 -10.11 11.53
C TYR A 54 -4.07 -11.13 11.43
N GLY A 55 -3.89 -12.14 10.58
CA GLY A 55 -4.72 -13.35 10.53
C GLY A 55 -3.88 -14.57 10.85
N ARG A 56 -4.49 -15.69 11.21
CA ARG A 56 -3.75 -16.97 11.33
C ARG A 56 -3.02 -17.27 10.02
N THR A 57 -1.81 -17.84 10.10
CA THR A 57 -1.12 -18.32 8.89
C THR A 57 -1.87 -19.49 8.25
N ALA A 58 -1.33 -20.03 7.14
CA ALA A 58 -2.04 -20.87 6.17
C ALA A 58 -3.00 -20.05 5.28
N ILE A 59 -2.64 -18.80 5.02
CA ILE A 59 -3.35 -17.89 4.12
C ILE A 59 -3.03 -18.32 2.69
N THR A 60 -4.07 -18.51 1.88
CA THR A 60 -3.93 -18.93 0.48
C THR A 60 -4.63 -17.95 -0.44
N ASP A 61 -3.85 -17.30 -1.31
CA ASP A 61 -4.30 -16.43 -2.39
C ASP A 61 -5.36 -15.39 -1.98
N SER A 62 -5.19 -14.82 -0.78
CA SER A 62 -6.06 -13.76 -0.29
C SER A 62 -5.88 -12.50 -1.15
N PRO A 63 -6.97 -11.90 -1.66
CA PRO A 63 -6.87 -10.76 -2.57
C PRO A 63 -6.44 -9.48 -1.85
N LEU A 64 -5.46 -8.76 -2.42
CA LEU A 64 -5.12 -7.37 -2.11
C LEU A 64 -5.51 -6.49 -3.29
N SER A 65 -6.64 -5.82 -3.18
CA SER A 65 -7.26 -5.08 -4.28
C SER A 65 -6.77 -3.64 -4.35
N ILE A 66 -6.15 -3.27 -5.47
CA ILE A 66 -5.77 -1.88 -5.78
C ILE A 66 -6.52 -1.37 -7.01
N GLU A 67 -6.77 -0.07 -7.08
CA GLU A 67 -7.33 0.54 -8.27
C GLU A 67 -6.30 0.53 -9.41
N LYS A 68 -6.75 0.19 -10.62
CA LYS A 68 -5.94 0.28 -11.84
C LYS A 68 -5.69 1.75 -12.22
N PHE A 69 -4.63 1.98 -12.99
CA PHE A 69 -4.35 3.28 -13.56
C PHE A 69 -5.42 3.65 -14.60
N ASN A 70 -6.05 4.81 -14.40
CA ASN A 70 -7.02 5.36 -15.34
C ASN A 70 -6.31 6.00 -16.54
N PRO A 71 -6.46 5.46 -17.77
CA PRO A 71 -5.75 5.97 -18.95
C PRO A 71 -6.13 7.40 -19.36
N ILE A 72 -7.23 7.95 -18.82
CA ILE A 72 -7.60 9.36 -19.04
C ILE A 72 -6.56 10.31 -18.42
N LEU A 73 -5.83 9.87 -17.38
CA LEU A 73 -4.82 10.69 -16.71
C LEU A 73 -3.55 10.89 -17.56
N GLY A 74 -3.28 9.99 -18.51
CA GLY A 74 -2.10 10.06 -19.35
C GLY A 74 -1.56 8.70 -19.76
N ILE A 75 -0.27 8.66 -20.15
CA ILE A 75 0.41 7.45 -20.60
C ILE A 75 1.24 6.90 -19.46
N LEU A 76 0.89 5.71 -18.98
CA LEU A 76 1.64 5.00 -17.93
C LEU A 76 3.06 4.67 -18.42
N LYS A 77 4.08 5.03 -17.63
CA LYS A 77 5.50 4.86 -17.95
C LYS A 77 6.15 3.78 -17.10
N SER A 78 5.82 3.74 -15.81
CA SER A 78 6.33 2.74 -14.89
C SER A 78 5.31 2.38 -13.82
N VAL A 79 5.43 1.15 -13.34
CA VAL A 79 4.72 0.65 -12.16
C VAL A 79 5.77 0.19 -11.18
N LYS A 80 5.82 0.81 -10.01
CA LYS A 80 6.66 0.39 -8.89
C LYS A 80 5.82 -0.28 -7.84
N ILE A 81 6.11 -1.54 -7.54
CA ILE A 81 5.36 -2.36 -6.60
C ILE A 81 6.25 -2.59 -5.38
N GLY A 82 5.84 -2.06 -4.24
CA GLY A 82 6.37 -2.37 -2.93
C GLY A 82 5.51 -3.41 -2.23
N PHE A 83 6.15 -4.38 -1.57
CA PHE A 83 5.48 -5.40 -0.78
C PHE A 83 6.15 -5.49 0.59
N THR A 84 5.35 -5.59 1.64
CA THR A 84 5.79 -5.91 3.00
C THR A 84 4.99 -7.09 3.50
N GLY A 85 5.69 -8.13 3.96
CA GLY A 85 5.09 -9.27 4.65
C GLY A 85 5.66 -9.39 6.05
N GLN A 86 4.80 -9.64 7.02
CA GLN A 86 5.19 -9.86 8.40
C GLN A 86 4.54 -11.13 8.93
N ILE A 87 5.30 -11.86 9.73
CA ILE A 87 4.81 -12.99 10.51
C ILE A 87 4.92 -12.66 11.99
N ALA A 88 4.06 -13.27 12.78
CA ALA A 88 4.12 -13.24 14.21
C ALA A 88 3.83 -14.60 14.81
N GLY A 89 4.15 -14.79 16.09
CA GLY A 89 3.84 -16.01 16.79
C GLY A 89 3.88 -15.89 18.29
N ASP A 90 2.98 -16.64 18.91
CA ASP A 90 2.89 -16.82 20.36
C ASP A 90 2.87 -18.31 20.65
N GLY A 91 3.23 -18.67 21.87
CA GLY A 91 3.12 -20.06 22.26
C GLY A 91 3.72 -20.37 23.62
N GLN A 92 3.87 -21.67 23.83
CA GLN A 92 4.48 -22.19 25.03
C GLN A 92 5.31 -23.43 24.72
N LEU A 93 6.33 -23.65 25.53
CA LEU A 93 7.16 -24.84 25.50
C LEU A 93 7.26 -25.45 26.89
N ILE A 94 7.33 -26.79 26.94
CA ILE A 94 7.48 -27.56 28.16
C ILE A 94 8.58 -28.59 27.96
N ASN A 95 9.66 -28.45 28.72
CA ASN A 95 10.69 -29.46 28.86
C ASN A 95 10.16 -30.61 29.74
N ARG A 96 10.14 -31.84 29.22
CA ARG A 96 9.71 -33.04 29.93
C ARG A 96 10.87 -33.94 30.36
N ASP A 97 12.10 -33.59 29.99
CA ASP A 97 13.29 -34.34 30.38
C ASP A 97 13.54 -34.27 31.89
N ALA A 98 14.08 -35.35 32.44
CA ALA A 98 14.53 -35.40 33.82
C ALA A 98 15.82 -34.59 34.03
N GLY A 99 16.04 -34.15 35.26
CA GLY A 99 17.28 -33.48 35.68
C GLY A 99 17.23 -31.95 35.59
N ALA A 100 18.40 -31.33 35.43
CA ALA A 100 18.57 -29.88 35.45
C ALA A 100 17.80 -29.19 34.29
N PRO A 101 17.43 -27.90 34.47
CA PRO A 101 16.85 -27.09 33.42
C PRO A 101 17.68 -27.12 32.12
N LYS A 102 17.00 -26.96 30.99
CA LYS A 102 17.58 -27.18 29.67
C LYS A 102 17.49 -25.94 28.80
N THR A 103 18.44 -25.79 27.90
CA THR A 103 18.37 -24.76 26.85
C THR A 103 17.61 -25.32 25.67
N ILE A 104 16.63 -24.56 25.19
CA ILE A 104 15.86 -24.86 23.98
C ILE A 104 16.03 -23.70 23.01
N THR A 105 16.29 -24.00 21.75
CA THR A 105 16.36 -23.02 20.68
C THR A 105 15.09 -23.11 19.85
N GLY A 106 14.40 -21.99 19.65
CA GLY A 106 13.28 -21.87 18.74
C GLY A 106 13.69 -21.10 17.48
N ALA A 107 13.15 -21.49 16.33
CA ALA A 107 13.22 -20.73 15.10
C ALA A 107 11.80 -20.59 14.55
N PHE A 108 11.43 -19.35 14.26
CA PHE A 108 10.12 -18.98 13.75
C PHE A 108 10.37 -18.31 12.42
N SER A 109 9.80 -18.86 11.37
CA SER A 109 9.90 -18.29 10.03
C SER A 109 8.57 -18.42 9.33
N GLY A 110 8.47 -17.83 8.16
CA GLY A 110 7.30 -18.02 7.33
C GLY A 110 7.60 -17.61 5.92
N ASN A 111 6.96 -18.30 5.00
CA ASN A 111 7.00 -17.95 3.59
C ASN A 111 5.83 -17.01 3.31
N VAL A 112 6.12 -15.79 2.88
CA VAL A 112 5.12 -14.79 2.50
C VAL A 112 5.32 -14.41 1.04
N THR A 113 4.28 -14.59 0.24
CA THR A 113 4.35 -14.44 -1.21
C THR A 113 3.30 -13.48 -1.72
N LEU A 114 3.64 -12.79 -2.82
CA LEU A 114 2.73 -11.94 -3.56
C LEU A 114 2.84 -12.30 -5.05
N LYS A 115 1.71 -12.57 -5.67
CA LYS A 115 1.61 -12.85 -7.11
C LYS A 115 0.47 -12.07 -7.76
N LEU A 116 0.52 -11.95 -9.08
CA LEU A 116 -0.58 -11.42 -9.88
C LEU A 116 -1.72 -12.45 -10.02
N PRO A 117 -2.93 -12.04 -10.47
CA PRO A 117 -4.05 -12.96 -10.72
C PRO A 117 -3.72 -14.10 -11.68
N ASP A 118 -2.81 -13.88 -12.62
CA ASP A 118 -2.33 -14.86 -13.59
C ASP A 118 -1.27 -15.83 -13.02
N SER A 119 -1.03 -15.76 -11.71
CA SER A 119 0.01 -16.49 -10.95
C SER A 119 1.45 -16.07 -11.22
N THR A 120 1.69 -14.97 -11.94
CA THR A 120 3.05 -14.41 -12.08
C THR A 120 3.60 -14.01 -10.70
N PRO A 121 4.71 -14.62 -10.24
CA PRO A 121 5.29 -14.30 -8.92
C PRO A 121 5.93 -12.90 -8.95
N LEU A 122 5.65 -12.10 -7.92
CA LEU A 122 6.26 -10.77 -7.74
C LEU A 122 7.25 -10.76 -6.58
N PHE A 123 6.88 -11.41 -5.47
CA PHE A 123 7.70 -11.50 -4.28
C PHE A 123 7.57 -12.87 -3.62
N ASP A 124 8.71 -13.39 -3.16
CA ASP A 124 8.83 -14.57 -2.32
C ASP A 124 9.82 -14.23 -1.20
N LYS A 125 9.29 -14.03 0.01
CA LYS A 125 10.03 -13.53 1.17
C LYS A 125 9.93 -14.53 2.31
N ASN A 126 10.99 -14.61 3.11
CA ASN A 126 11.09 -15.58 4.19
C ASN A 126 11.49 -14.90 5.52
N PRO A 127 10.66 -14.00 6.07
CA PRO A 127 10.93 -13.40 7.37
C PRO A 127 11.09 -14.50 8.43
N GLY A 128 12.00 -14.29 9.37
CA GLY A 128 12.17 -15.20 10.50
C GLY A 128 13.01 -14.63 11.63
N GLN A 129 12.94 -15.30 12.77
CA GLN A 129 13.64 -14.98 14.00
C GLN A 129 14.03 -16.27 14.74
N ALA A 130 15.23 -16.29 15.30
CA ALA A 130 15.68 -17.34 16.20
C ALA A 130 15.67 -16.84 17.64
N LEU A 131 15.33 -17.73 18.57
CA LEU A 131 15.24 -17.45 20.00
C LEU A 131 15.96 -18.53 20.79
N ILE A 132 16.50 -18.13 21.93
CA ILE A 132 17.10 -19.03 22.89
C ILE A 132 16.31 -18.91 24.18
N PHE A 133 15.81 -20.05 24.67
CA PHE A 133 15.15 -20.18 25.96
C PHE A 133 16.14 -20.88 26.91
N PRO A 134 16.92 -20.12 27.69
CA PRO A 134 17.82 -20.71 28.67
C PRO A 134 17.03 -21.23 29.87
N ASN A 135 17.56 -22.26 30.54
CA ASN A 135 17.08 -22.73 31.83
C ASN A 135 15.58 -23.09 31.88
N VAL A 136 15.04 -23.70 30.82
CA VAL A 136 13.64 -24.16 30.79
C VAL A 136 13.44 -25.25 31.85
N PRO A 137 12.61 -25.00 32.88
CA PRO A 137 12.40 -25.94 33.97
C PRO A 137 11.64 -27.17 33.51
N ARG A 138 11.82 -28.29 34.20
CA ARG A 138 11.07 -29.52 33.95
C ARG A 138 9.59 -29.32 34.28
N ASN A 139 8.71 -29.72 33.37
CA ASN A 139 7.25 -29.74 33.52
C ASN A 139 6.63 -28.37 33.90
N GLN A 140 7.33 -27.28 33.62
CA GLN A 140 6.81 -25.93 33.78
C GLN A 140 6.71 -25.27 32.40
N PRO A 141 5.55 -24.71 32.04
CA PRO A 141 5.40 -24.00 30.78
C PRO A 141 6.21 -22.71 30.80
N VAL A 142 6.99 -22.51 29.75
CA VAL A 142 7.58 -21.21 29.42
C VAL A 142 6.76 -20.63 28.28
N ILE A 143 6.11 -19.51 28.56
CA ILE A 143 5.27 -18.77 27.62
C ILE A 143 6.13 -17.74 26.88
N PHE A 144 5.89 -17.57 25.59
CA PHE A 144 6.47 -16.52 24.77
C PHE A 144 5.38 -15.89 23.92
N GLU A 145 5.44 -14.57 23.81
CA GLU A 145 4.44 -13.76 23.09
C GLU A 145 5.13 -12.67 22.29
N GLY A 146 4.47 -12.19 21.25
CA GLY A 146 4.87 -11.03 20.47
C GLY A 146 6.10 -11.28 19.60
N LEU A 147 6.38 -12.52 19.21
CA LEU A 147 7.43 -12.79 18.25
C LEU A 147 7.02 -12.19 16.93
N THR A 148 7.91 -11.44 16.30
CA THR A 148 7.63 -10.80 15.02
C THR A 148 8.87 -10.84 14.13
N ALA A 149 8.64 -11.07 12.84
CA ALA A 149 9.65 -10.92 11.82
C ALA A 149 8.99 -10.35 10.56
N GLY A 150 9.70 -9.48 9.85
CA GLY A 150 9.19 -8.84 8.65
C GLY A 150 10.26 -8.74 7.57
N ASP A 151 9.80 -8.78 6.33
CA ASP A 151 10.64 -8.57 5.15
C ASP A 151 9.85 -7.74 4.15
N SER A 152 10.55 -6.93 3.37
CA SER A 152 9.97 -6.06 2.36
C SER A 152 10.81 -6.02 1.10
N GLY A 153 10.20 -5.63 -0.01
CA GLY A 153 10.86 -5.50 -1.29
C GLY A 153 10.13 -4.51 -2.17
N GLU A 154 10.84 -4.02 -3.19
CA GLU A 154 10.29 -3.12 -4.18
C GLU A 154 10.86 -3.49 -5.56
N ASN A 155 9.99 -3.57 -6.57
CA ASN A 155 10.35 -3.82 -7.96
C ASN A 155 9.70 -2.77 -8.85
N THR A 156 10.45 -2.23 -9.81
CA THR A 156 9.94 -1.30 -10.83
C THR A 156 9.85 -1.98 -12.18
N TYR A 157 8.72 -1.82 -12.84
CA TYR A 157 8.41 -2.41 -14.13
C TYR A 157 8.13 -1.32 -15.17
N THR A 158 8.73 -1.47 -16.35
CA THR A 158 8.59 -0.55 -17.50
C THR A 158 8.21 -1.28 -18.79
N ASP A 159 8.16 -2.61 -18.77
CA ASP A 159 7.78 -3.41 -19.93
C ASP A 159 6.30 -3.21 -20.28
N SER A 160 6.01 -2.91 -21.55
CA SER A 160 4.66 -2.52 -21.98
C SER A 160 3.64 -3.65 -21.84
N ALA A 161 4.03 -4.91 -22.02
CA ALA A 161 3.13 -6.04 -21.82
C ALA A 161 2.80 -6.22 -20.34
N PHE A 162 3.78 -6.04 -19.45
CA PHE A 162 3.53 -6.03 -18.01
C PHE A 162 2.63 -4.86 -17.58
N LEU A 163 2.89 -3.65 -18.08
CA LEU A 163 2.13 -2.44 -17.75
C LEU A 163 0.66 -2.53 -18.16
N ALA A 164 0.35 -3.24 -19.26
CA ALA A 164 -1.03 -3.38 -19.74
C ALA A 164 -2.00 -3.98 -18.70
N GLN A 165 -1.49 -4.79 -17.77
CA GLN A 165 -2.28 -5.41 -16.70
C GLN A 165 -2.83 -4.39 -15.69
N PHE A 166 -2.12 -3.28 -15.53
CA PHE A 166 -2.37 -2.22 -14.56
C PHE A 166 -3.22 -1.08 -15.10
N ILE A 167 -3.51 -1.05 -16.40
CA ILE A 167 -4.28 0.01 -17.04
C ILE A 167 -5.75 -0.44 -17.18
N GLY A 168 -6.69 0.47 -16.91
CA GLY A 168 -8.11 0.25 -17.19
C GLY A 168 -9.02 0.69 -16.04
N VAL A 169 -10.28 0.26 -16.11
CA VAL A 169 -11.28 0.50 -15.07
C VAL A 169 -11.29 -0.62 -14.04
N GLY A 170 -11.63 -0.29 -12.79
CA GLY A 170 -11.77 -1.26 -11.70
C GLY A 170 -10.47 -1.59 -10.99
N ASN A 171 -10.44 -2.75 -10.33
CA ASN A 171 -9.35 -3.15 -9.45
C ASN A 171 -8.49 -4.27 -10.05
N LEU A 172 -7.21 -4.28 -9.69
CA LEU A 172 -6.30 -5.41 -9.83
C LEU A 172 -6.14 -6.07 -8.45
N ASN A 173 -6.31 -7.38 -8.39
CA ASN A 173 -6.19 -8.14 -7.14
C ASN A 173 -4.85 -8.87 -7.12
N PHE A 174 -3.91 -8.43 -6.29
CA PHE A 174 -2.77 -9.29 -5.99
C PHE A 174 -3.22 -10.46 -5.12
N LEU A 175 -2.56 -11.59 -5.22
CA LEU A 175 -2.84 -12.78 -4.42
C LEU A 175 -1.73 -12.94 -3.38
N PHE A 176 -2.08 -12.75 -2.13
CA PHE A 176 -1.19 -12.88 -0.98
C PHE A 176 -1.36 -14.26 -0.35
N SER A 177 -0.24 -14.96 -0.11
CA SER A 177 -0.23 -16.19 0.67
C SER A 177 0.81 -16.11 1.78
N ALA A 178 0.55 -16.81 2.89
CA ALA A 178 1.46 -16.88 4.01
C ALA A 178 1.40 -18.24 4.72
N GLN A 179 2.55 -18.90 4.85
CA GLN A 179 2.71 -20.14 5.60
C GLN A 179 3.72 -19.95 6.73
N GLY A 180 3.27 -20.08 7.97
CA GLY A 180 4.15 -20.10 9.13
C GLY A 180 4.89 -21.42 9.25
N THR A 181 6.15 -21.37 9.67
CA THR A 181 7.00 -22.52 10.01
C THR A 181 7.62 -22.29 11.37
N SER A 182 7.65 -23.32 12.20
CA SER A 182 8.25 -23.21 13.53
C SER A 182 9.00 -24.48 13.88
N GLN A 183 10.22 -24.29 14.36
CA GLN A 183 11.14 -25.36 14.68
C GLN A 183 11.69 -25.13 16.08
N PHE A 184 11.63 -26.16 16.91
CA PHE A 184 12.25 -26.13 18.22
C PHE A 184 13.28 -27.25 18.31
N THR A 185 14.46 -26.91 18.81
CA THR A 185 15.58 -27.82 19.02
C THR A 185 15.99 -27.77 20.48
N GLY A 186 16.10 -28.93 21.11
CA GLY A 186 16.40 -29.06 22.54
C GLY A 186 16.52 -30.54 22.91
N PRO A 187 16.65 -30.86 24.20
CA PRO A 187 16.74 -32.26 24.62
C PRO A 187 15.41 -33.00 24.36
N SER A 188 15.53 -34.33 24.30
CA SER A 188 14.65 -35.23 23.51
C SER A 188 13.20 -35.34 23.99
N ASN A 189 12.78 -34.72 25.08
CA ASN A 189 11.37 -34.72 25.49
C ASN A 189 10.82 -33.30 25.58
N LEU A 190 10.31 -32.81 24.46
CA LEU A 190 9.72 -31.47 24.35
C LEU A 190 8.22 -31.55 24.05
N THR A 191 7.43 -30.62 24.60
CA THR A 191 6.09 -30.28 24.10
C THR A 191 6.08 -28.82 23.71
N THR A 192 5.54 -28.51 22.54
CA THR A 192 5.40 -27.14 22.04
C THR A 192 3.99 -26.91 21.56
N ILE A 193 3.43 -25.76 21.90
CA ILE A 193 2.18 -25.25 21.32
C ILE A 193 2.52 -23.89 20.74
N ILE A 194 2.08 -23.65 19.52
CA ILE A 194 2.34 -22.40 18.83
C ILE A 194 1.15 -22.02 17.97
N ASP A 195 0.78 -20.74 18.04
CA ASP A 195 -0.08 -20.08 17.08
C ASP A 195 0.77 -19.08 16.30
N THR A 196 0.59 -19.07 14.97
CA THR A 196 1.32 -18.15 14.09
C THR A 196 0.34 -17.31 13.31
N TYR A 197 0.75 -16.06 13.07
CA TYR A 197 -0.06 -15.06 12.41
C TYR A 197 0.72 -14.41 11.29
N ALA A 198 0.04 -13.88 10.29
CA ALA A 198 0.66 -13.09 9.23
C ALA A 198 -0.19 -11.89 8.85
N LYS A 199 0.50 -10.87 8.34
CA LYS A 199 -0.13 -9.72 7.67
C LYS A 199 0.75 -9.24 6.53
N SER A 200 0.16 -8.47 5.64
CA SER A 200 0.89 -7.87 4.54
C SER A 200 0.30 -6.56 4.07
N SER A 201 1.11 -5.79 3.35
CA SER A 201 0.68 -4.64 2.58
C SER A 201 1.39 -4.58 1.24
N VAL A 202 0.68 -4.08 0.23
CA VAL A 202 1.20 -3.77 -1.09
C VAL A 202 1.01 -2.29 -1.38
N THR A 203 2.04 -1.65 -1.92
CA THR A 203 2.00 -0.27 -2.40
C THR A 203 2.35 -0.26 -3.87
N VAL A 204 1.50 0.33 -4.70
CA VAL A 204 1.73 0.49 -6.13
C VAL A 204 1.83 1.97 -6.45
N THR A 205 2.95 2.35 -7.05
CA THR A 205 3.23 3.70 -7.52
C THR A 205 3.22 3.68 -9.04
N TYR A 206 2.30 4.43 -9.63
CA TYR A 206 2.23 4.66 -11.07
C TYR A 206 2.95 5.96 -11.40
N GLU A 207 3.93 5.89 -12.30
CA GLU A 207 4.51 7.07 -12.93
C GLU A 207 3.98 7.18 -14.35
N TYR A 208 3.48 8.35 -14.73
CA TYR A 208 2.83 8.56 -16.02
C TYR A 208 3.14 9.94 -16.59
N ASP A 209 3.14 10.04 -17.91
CA ASP A 209 3.18 11.33 -18.60
C ASP A 209 1.75 11.85 -18.72
N THR A 210 1.47 13.03 -18.17
CA THR A 210 0.18 13.70 -18.38
C THR A 210 0.11 14.24 -19.80
N PRO A 211 -1.08 14.25 -20.43
CA PRO A 211 -1.24 14.90 -21.72
C PRO A 211 -0.91 16.38 -21.59
N ASP A 212 -0.15 16.93 -22.54
CA ASP A 212 0.11 18.36 -22.62
C ASP A 212 -1.23 19.10 -22.58
N GLN A 213 -1.48 19.85 -21.49
CA GLN A 213 -2.58 20.80 -21.53
C GLN A 213 -2.24 21.80 -22.64
N PRO A 214 -3.16 22.07 -23.60
CA PRO A 214 -2.98 23.22 -24.45
C PRO A 214 -2.78 24.44 -23.54
N PRO A 215 -1.83 25.35 -23.85
CA PRO A 215 -1.63 26.54 -23.04
C PRO A 215 -3.00 27.18 -22.86
N THR A 216 -3.42 27.36 -21.60
CA THR A 216 -4.66 28.06 -21.30
C THR A 216 -4.55 29.39 -22.05
N LYS A 217 -5.41 29.55 -23.06
CA LYS A 217 -5.42 30.76 -23.89
C LYS A 217 -5.81 31.88 -22.94
N VAL A 218 -4.81 32.58 -22.40
CA VAL A 218 -5.01 33.78 -21.60
C VAL A 218 -5.95 34.67 -22.42
N PRO A 219 -7.09 35.11 -21.89
CA PRO A 219 -7.89 36.11 -22.55
C PRO A 219 -7.01 37.36 -22.67
N GLU A 220 -6.44 37.59 -23.85
CA GLU A 220 -5.82 38.87 -24.16
C GLU A 220 -6.92 39.93 -23.91
N PRO A 221 -6.66 40.97 -23.11
CA PRO A 221 -7.63 42.04 -22.96
C PRO A 221 -7.90 42.59 -24.34
N ALA A 222 -9.16 42.53 -24.77
CA ALA A 222 -9.63 43.19 -25.96
C ALA A 222 -9.38 44.70 -25.80
N VAL A 223 -8.19 45.16 -26.18
CA VAL A 223 -7.95 46.55 -26.52
C VAL A 223 -8.66 46.74 -27.85
N THR A 224 -9.96 46.99 -27.75
CA THR A 224 -10.78 47.49 -28.84
C THR A 224 -10.04 48.67 -29.46
N LEU A 225 -9.46 48.43 -30.63
CA LEU A 225 -9.04 49.45 -31.58
C LEU A 225 -10.29 50.19 -32.05
N GLY A 226 -10.80 51.08 -31.20
CA GLY A 226 -11.79 52.08 -31.54
C GLY A 226 -11.08 53.32 -32.05
N LEU A 227 -10.66 53.29 -33.31
CA LEU A 227 -10.37 54.51 -34.08
C LEU A 227 -11.69 55.29 -34.20
N GLY A 228 -11.78 56.43 -33.52
CA GLY A 228 -12.93 57.32 -33.54
C GLY A 228 -12.49 58.78 -33.39
N LEU A 229 -12.19 59.40 -34.52
CA LEU A 229 -11.90 60.81 -34.73
C LEU A 229 -12.85 61.75 -33.95
N VAL A 230 -12.31 62.65 -33.11
CA VAL A 230 -12.92 63.97 -32.89
C VAL A 230 -11.85 65.04 -32.91
N ALA A 231 -12.14 66.04 -33.75
CA ALA A 231 -11.35 67.16 -34.19
C ALA A 231 -10.77 68.03 -33.06
N GLY A 232 -9.59 68.59 -33.36
CA GLY A 232 -9.04 69.71 -32.61
C GLY A 232 -9.87 70.98 -32.73
N LEU A 233 -9.78 71.80 -31.69
CA LEU A 233 -10.00 73.24 -31.57
C LEU A 233 -9.49 73.50 -30.13
N GLY A 234 -8.47 74.30 -29.87
CA GLY A 234 -8.31 75.66 -30.31
C GLY A 234 -7.87 76.43 -29.07
N LEU A 235 -6.68 77.00 -29.18
CA LEU A 235 -6.04 77.95 -28.28
C LEU A 235 -6.97 79.02 -27.70
N LEU A 236 -6.60 79.49 -26.50
CA LEU A 236 -6.69 80.88 -26.00
C LEU A 236 -8.09 81.54 -25.97
N SER A 237 -8.47 82.06 -24.82
CA SER A 237 -8.35 83.52 -24.57
C SER A 237 -9.08 83.92 -23.30
N GLN A 238 -8.48 84.90 -22.65
CA GLN A 238 -8.89 85.51 -21.41
C GLN A 238 -10.14 86.40 -21.57
N LYS A 239 -10.63 86.80 -20.40
CA LYS A 239 -11.22 88.11 -20.05
C LYS A 239 -12.74 88.32 -20.27
N LYS A 240 -13.33 88.54 -19.08
CA LYS A 240 -14.12 89.72 -18.66
C LYS A 240 -15.64 89.72 -18.87
N LYS A 241 -16.29 89.87 -17.71
CA LYS A 241 -17.30 90.88 -17.33
C LYS A 241 -18.80 90.52 -17.46
N ILE A 242 -19.40 90.39 -16.26
CA ILE A 242 -20.44 91.28 -15.68
C ILE A 242 -21.95 90.98 -15.91
N LEU A 243 -22.66 90.95 -14.76
CA LEU A 243 -24.10 91.25 -14.47
C LEU A 243 -25.16 90.29 -15.07
N LYS A 244 -26.32 89.98 -14.44
CA LYS A 244 -27.18 90.71 -13.48
C LYS A 244 -28.30 89.80 -12.90
N LYS A 245 -28.84 90.20 -11.73
CA LYS A 245 -30.22 90.04 -11.18
C LYS A 245 -30.72 88.63 -10.80
N ILE A 246 -31.08 88.44 -9.52
CA ILE A 246 -32.39 88.79 -8.93
C ILE A 246 -32.13 89.46 -7.58
#